data_AF-A0A7C3BS46-F1
#
_entry.id   AF-A0A7C3BS46-F1
#
_cell.length_a   1.000
_cell.length_b   1.000
_cell.length_c   1.000
_cell.angle_alpha   90.00
_cell.angle_beta   90.00
_cell.angle_gamma   90.00
#
_symmetry.space_group_name_H-M   'P 1'
#
loop_
_entity.id
_entity.type
_entity.pdbx_description
1 polymer ?
#
loop_
_entity_poly.entity_id
_entity_poly.type
_entity_poly.pdbx_seq_one_letter_code
_entity_poly.pdbx_strand_id
1 'polypeptide(L)'
;AMAVGVARASYEYALEYAKEREAFGEPIASRQAIAFMLAEMAIEIDATRLMVWEAAWMLDQGKDAVKEASMVKRYADDMVMQVTDGGLQVLGGHGYIREHPVELWLRNGRGFAVLDTVTMV
;
A
#
# COMPACT_ATOMS: atom_id res chain seq x y z
N ALA A 1 -2.38 -8.93 -6.41
CA ALA A 1 -3.71 -8.54 -5.87
C ALA A 1 -3.72 -8.38 -4.34
N MET A 2 -3.29 -9.37 -3.54
CA MET A 2 -3.33 -9.28 -2.07
C MET A 2 -2.56 -8.09 -1.49
N ALA A 3 -1.34 -7.83 -1.99
CA ALA A 3 -0.53 -6.68 -1.60
C ALA A 3 -1.27 -5.34 -1.78
N VAL A 4 -1.97 -5.16 -2.91
CA VAL A 4 -2.82 -3.97 -3.17
C VAL A 4 -3.93 -3.83 -2.13
N GLY A 5 -4.55 -4.94 -1.71
CA GLY A 5 -5.59 -4.92 -0.69
C GLY A 5 -5.06 -4.49 0.69
N VAL A 6 -3.91 -5.03 1.10
CA VAL A 6 -3.27 -4.66 2.37
C VAL A 6 -2.83 -3.20 2.38
N ALA A 7 -2.17 -2.76 1.30
CA ALA A 7 -1.75 -1.36 1.12
C ALA A 7 -2.95 -0.41 1.19
N ARG A 8 -4.02 -0.72 0.46
CA ARG A 8 -5.26 0.07 0.43
C ARG A 8 -5.89 0.20 1.81
N ALA A 9 -5.99 -0.89 2.57
CA ALA A 9 -6.55 -0.85 3.92
C ALA A 9 -5.75 0.07 4.85
N SER A 10 -4.42 0.01 4.78
CA SER A 10 -3.53 0.90 5.53
C SER A 10 -3.73 2.37 5.13
N TYR A 11 -3.77 2.65 3.83
CA TYR A 11 -4.00 3.99 3.30
C TYR A 11 -5.35 4.58 3.73
N GLU A 12 -6.45 3.84 3.53
CA GLU A 12 -7.80 4.33 3.86
C GLU A 12 -7.94 4.64 5.35
N TYR A 13 -7.39 3.78 6.22
CA TYR A 13 -7.37 4.05 7.65
C TYR A 13 -6.55 5.30 8.01
N ALA A 14 -5.36 5.43 7.44
CA ALA A 14 -4.49 6.58 7.67
C ALA A 14 -5.09 7.89 7.16
N LEU A 15 -5.80 7.85 6.02
CA LEU A 15 -6.51 8.99 5.45
C LEU A 15 -7.60 9.50 6.39
N GLU A 16 -8.44 8.61 6.91
CA GLU A 16 -9.50 9.00 7.85
C GLU A 16 -8.92 9.52 9.16
N TYR A 17 -7.92 8.82 9.72
CA TYR A 17 -7.20 9.31 10.90
C TYR A 17 -6.62 10.71 10.69
N ALA A 18 -6.03 10.99 9.52
CA ALA A 18 -5.45 12.28 9.23
C ALA A 18 -6.47 13.43 9.18
N LYS A 19 -7.73 13.13 8.79
CA LYS A 19 -8.83 14.11 8.77
C LYS A 19 -9.39 14.38 10.16
N GLU A 20 -9.37 13.40 11.05
CA GLU A 20 -9.92 13.51 12.41
C GLU A 20 -8.89 14.03 13.42
N ARG A 21 -7.62 13.66 13.26
CA ARG A 21 -6.57 14.03 14.20
C ARG A 21 -6.20 15.50 14.03
N GLU A 22 -6.46 16.30 15.07
CA GLU A 22 -6.01 17.69 15.11
C GLU A 22 -4.64 17.84 15.79
N ALA A 23 -3.78 18.65 15.18
CA ALA A 23 -2.53 19.10 15.79
C ALA A 23 -2.18 20.51 15.30
N PHE A 24 -1.69 21.34 16.23
CA PHE A 24 -1.40 22.75 15.96
C PHE A 24 -2.62 23.51 15.38
N GLY A 25 -3.81 23.21 15.89
CA GLY A 25 -5.05 23.97 15.63
C GLY A 25 -5.85 23.58 14.39
N GLU A 26 -5.49 22.50 13.68
CA GLU A 26 -6.21 22.01 12.50
C GLU A 26 -5.95 20.50 12.29
N PRO A 27 -6.77 19.80 11.50
CA PRO A 27 -6.52 18.42 11.10
C PRO A 27 -5.14 18.22 10.46
N ILE A 28 -4.44 17.13 10.78
CA ILE A 28 -3.11 16.88 10.22
C ILE A 28 -3.13 16.67 8.70
N ALA A 29 -4.28 16.32 8.11
CA ALA A 29 -4.47 16.24 6.66
C ALA A 29 -4.23 17.56 5.92
N SER A 30 -4.35 18.72 6.58
CA SER A 30 -4.05 20.02 5.95
C SER A 30 -2.55 20.33 5.87
N ARG A 31 -1.72 19.54 6.58
CA ARG A 31 -0.26 19.69 6.53
C ARG A 31 0.27 19.12 5.21
N GLN A 32 0.96 19.96 4.42
CA GLN A 32 1.48 19.57 3.10
C GLN A 32 2.27 18.26 3.11
N ALA A 33 3.13 18.02 4.12
CA ALA A 33 3.90 16.79 4.22
C ALA A 33 3.01 15.53 4.34
N ILE A 34 1.91 15.60 5.10
CA ILE A 34 0.95 14.50 5.24
C ILE A 34 0.11 14.37 3.96
N ALA A 35 -0.32 15.48 3.38
CA ALA A 35 -1.09 15.49 2.14
C ALA A 35 -0.30 14.88 0.96
N PHE A 36 0.98 15.23 0.82
CA PHE A 36 1.85 14.64 -0.22
C PHE A 36 2.09 13.15 0.01
N MET A 37 2.35 12.74 1.25
CA MET A 37 2.49 11.31 1.58
C MET A 37 1.22 10.51 1.25
N LEU A 38 0.05 11.04 1.61
CA LEU A 38 -1.25 10.43 1.26
C LEU A 38 -1.47 10.37 -0.25
N ALA A 39 -1.10 11.43 -0.98
CA ALA A 39 -1.22 11.47 -2.43
C ALA A 39 -0.31 10.43 -3.11
N GLU A 40 0.96 10.34 -2.69
CA GLU A 40 1.91 9.34 -3.20
C GLU A 40 1.41 7.91 -2.93
N MET A 41 0.94 7.63 -1.72
CA MET A 41 0.36 6.31 -1.39
C MET A 41 -0.81 5.96 -2.30
N ALA A 42 -1.72 6.91 -2.55
CA ALA A 42 -2.86 6.70 -3.45
C ALA A 42 -2.42 6.40 -4.89
N ILE A 43 -1.47 7.18 -5.41
CA ILE A 43 -0.89 6.99 -6.75
C ILE A 43 -0.31 5.59 -6.89
N GLU A 44 0.50 5.16 -5.92
CA GLU A 44 1.17 3.85 -5.95
C GLU A 44 0.17 2.68 -5.89
N ILE A 45 -0.85 2.80 -5.04
CA ILE A 45 -1.92 1.80 -4.95
C ILE A 45 -2.65 1.67 -6.30
N ASP A 46 -3.03 2.80 -6.90
CA ASP A 46 -3.82 2.79 -8.14
C ASP A 46 -2.97 2.33 -9.33
N ALA A 47 -1.72 2.78 -9.44
CA ALA A 47 -0.79 2.31 -10.47
C ALA A 47 -0.59 0.79 -10.38
N THR A 48 -0.32 0.28 -9.18
CA THR A 48 -0.14 -1.17 -8.97
C THR A 48 -1.42 -1.95 -9.24
N ARG A 49 -2.58 -1.41 -8.89
CA ARG A 49 -3.87 -2.04 -9.21
C ARG A 49 -4.07 -2.16 -10.72
N LEU A 50 -3.80 -1.11 -11.49
CA LEU A 50 -3.92 -1.13 -12.95
C LEU A 50 -2.99 -2.15 -13.57
N MET A 51 -1.74 -2.22 -13.12
CA MET A 51 -0.77 -3.23 -13.55
C MET A 51 -1.24 -4.66 -13.28
N VAL A 52 -1.80 -4.93 -12.08
CA VAL A 52 -2.39 -6.24 -11.75
C VAL A 52 -3.55 -6.58 -12.69
N TRP A 53 -4.39 -5.61 -13.01
CA TRP A 53 -5.55 -5.80 -13.87
C TRP A 53 -5.15 -6.02 -15.33
N GLU A 54 -4.12 -5.34 -15.80
CA GLU A 54 -3.56 -5.55 -17.14
C GLU A 54 -3.03 -6.99 -17.29
N ALA A 55 -2.22 -7.46 -16.33
CA ALA A 55 -1.70 -8.82 -16.35
C ALA A 55 -2.83 -9.87 -16.30
N ALA A 56 -3.85 -9.65 -15.46
CA ALA A 56 -5.02 -10.51 -15.39
C ALA A 56 -5.82 -10.51 -16.71
N TRP A 57 -6.03 -9.34 -17.31
CA TRP A 57 -6.72 -9.22 -18.59
C TRP A 57 -5.97 -9.94 -19.70
N MET A 58 -4.63 -9.85 -19.74
CA MET A 58 -3.83 -10.58 -20.73
C MET A 58 -4.02 -12.10 -20.61
N LEU A 59 -4.04 -12.64 -19.39
CA LEU A 59 -4.34 -14.05 -19.14
C LEU A 59 -5.74 -14.44 -19.62
N ASP A 60 -6.76 -13.62 -19.32
CA ASP A 60 -8.13 -13.85 -19.77
C ASP A 60 -8.27 -13.83 -21.31
N GLN A 61 -7.41 -13.07 -22.00
CA GLN A 61 -7.32 -13.06 -23.46
C GLN A 61 -6.50 -14.22 -24.04
N GLY A 62 -6.00 -15.15 -23.21
CA GLY A 62 -5.17 -16.27 -23.65
C GLY A 62 -3.77 -15.86 -24.12
N LYS A 63 -3.28 -14.67 -23.74
CA LYS A 63 -1.92 -14.21 -24.02
C LYS A 63 -0.96 -14.74 -22.96
N ASP A 64 0.31 -14.91 -23.33
CA ASP A 64 1.37 -15.08 -22.34
C ASP A 64 1.54 -13.78 -21.54
N ALA A 65 1.44 -13.88 -20.22
CA ALA A 65 1.55 -12.77 -19.29
C ALA A 65 2.57 -13.05 -18.16
N VAL A 66 3.44 -14.07 -18.32
CA VAL A 66 4.41 -14.45 -17.27
C VAL A 66 5.34 -13.29 -16.94
N LYS A 67 5.80 -12.57 -17.97
CA LYS A 67 6.68 -11.40 -17.80
C LYS A 67 5.97 -10.28 -17.05
N GLU A 68 4.77 -9.91 -17.49
CA GLU A 68 3.96 -8.86 -16.88
C GLU A 68 3.64 -9.22 -15.43
N ALA A 69 3.11 -10.42 -15.18
CA ALA A 69 2.81 -10.89 -13.82
C ALA A 69 4.03 -10.84 -12.90
N SER A 70 5.22 -11.21 -13.39
CA SER A 70 6.48 -11.16 -12.61
C SER A 70 6.90 -9.72 -12.29
N MET A 71 6.83 -8.80 -13.26
CA MET A 71 7.12 -7.39 -13.04
C MET A 71 6.16 -6.77 -12.03
N VAL A 72 4.87 -7.04 -12.19
CA VAL A 72 3.83 -6.53 -11.28
C VAL A 72 3.99 -7.10 -9.87
N LYS A 73 4.36 -8.38 -9.74
CA LYS A 73 4.62 -8.99 -8.43
C LYS A 73 5.73 -8.23 -7.71
N ARG A 74 6.89 -8.05 -8.36
CA ARG A 74 8.03 -7.36 -7.76
C ARG A 74 7.68 -5.92 -7.36
N TYR A 75 6.97 -5.20 -8.24
CA TYR A 75 6.52 -3.84 -7.95
C TYR A 75 5.55 -3.79 -6.76
N ALA A 76 4.62 -4.75 -6.68
CA ALA A 76 3.64 -4.81 -5.61
C ALA A 76 4.27 -5.06 -4.23
N ASP A 77 5.41 -5.76 -4.16
CA ASP A 77 6.14 -5.95 -2.90
C ASP A 77 6.74 -4.65 -2.37
N ASP A 78 7.33 -3.84 -3.25
CA ASP A 78 7.93 -2.57 -2.86
C ASP A 78 6.82 -1.56 -2.51
N MET A 79 5.75 -1.51 -3.30
CA MET A 79 4.60 -0.65 -3.05
C MET A 79 3.91 -0.96 -1.71
N VAL A 80 3.67 -2.24 -1.38
CA VAL A 80 2.99 -2.56 -0.11
C VAL A 80 3.83 -2.16 1.08
N MET A 81 5.16 -2.28 1.00
CA MET A 81 6.05 -1.79 2.05
C MET A 81 5.99 -0.27 2.17
N GLN A 82 6.10 0.46 1.06
CA GLN A 82 6.04 1.92 1.04
C GLN A 82 4.73 2.45 1.63
N VAL A 83 3.59 1.90 1.20
CA VAL A 83 2.26 2.38 1.62
C VAL A 83 1.96 2.02 3.08
N THR A 84 2.33 0.82 3.53
CA THR A 84 2.07 0.44 4.91
C THR A 84 2.97 1.18 5.90
N ASP A 85 4.21 1.47 5.52
CA ASP A 85 5.12 2.32 6.30
C ASP A 85 4.62 3.78 6.35
N GLY A 86 4.21 4.33 5.21
CA GLY A 86 3.58 5.66 5.14
C GLY A 86 2.32 5.76 5.99
N GLY A 87 1.46 4.74 5.94
CA GLY A 87 0.26 4.67 6.78
C GLY A 87 0.60 4.71 8.28
N LEU A 88 1.62 3.95 8.71
CA LEU A 88 2.12 4.01 10.08
C LEU A 88 2.64 5.41 10.42
N GLN A 89 3.44 6.01 9.55
CA GLN A 89 4.04 7.33 9.73
C GLN A 89 3.00 8.45 9.86
N VAL A 90 1.87 8.37 9.12
CA VAL A 90 0.75 9.33 9.24
C VAL A 90 0.15 9.32 10.65
N LEU A 91 0.05 8.15 11.30
CA LEU A 91 -0.43 8.03 12.68
C LEU A 91 0.64 8.45 13.71
N GLY A 92 1.92 8.50 13.32
CA GLY A 92 3.03 8.77 14.22
C GLY A 92 3.13 7.73 15.33
N GLY A 93 3.28 8.15 16.59
CA GLY A 93 3.39 7.23 17.73
C GLY A 93 2.19 6.29 17.89
N HIS A 94 0.98 6.74 17.50
CA HIS A 94 -0.22 5.90 17.51
C HIS A 94 -0.14 4.75 16.50
N GLY A 95 0.66 4.90 15.45
CA GLY A 95 0.88 3.85 14.45
C GLY A 95 1.60 2.63 15.00
N TYR A 96 2.30 2.74 16.14
CA TYR A 96 3.04 1.63 16.75
C TYR A 96 2.28 0.89 17.86
N ILE A 97 1.13 1.40 18.30
CA ILE A 97 0.32 0.74 19.33
C ILE A 97 -0.75 -0.14 18.70
N ARG A 98 -1.14 -1.21 19.40
CA ARG A 98 -2.08 -2.22 18.88
C ARG A 98 -3.55 -1.81 18.89
N GLU A 99 -3.85 -0.60 19.34
CA GLU A 99 -5.20 -0.01 19.23
C GLU A 99 -5.52 0.40 17.78
N HIS A 100 -4.48 0.64 16.97
CA HIS A 100 -4.62 0.95 15.56
C HIS A 100 -4.11 -0.23 14.70
N PRO A 101 -4.83 -0.61 13.64
CA PRO A 101 -4.49 -1.77 12.82
C PRO A 101 -3.28 -1.56 11.88
N VAL A 102 -2.74 -0.34 11.77
CA VAL A 102 -1.68 -0.03 10.79
C VAL A 102 -0.38 -0.78 11.01
N GLU A 103 0.00 -1.05 12.27
CA GLU A 103 1.18 -1.88 12.57
C GLU A 103 1.02 -3.31 12.06
N LEU A 104 -0.19 -3.86 12.13
CA LEU A 104 -0.49 -5.20 11.64
C LEU A 104 -0.34 -5.26 10.12
N TRP A 105 -0.83 -4.25 9.39
CA TRP A 105 -0.69 -4.21 7.93
C TRP A 105 0.76 -4.04 7.49
N LEU A 106 1.58 -3.27 8.20
CA LEU A 106 3.03 -3.19 7.93
C LEU A 106 3.71 -4.55 8.12
N ARG A 107 3.44 -5.23 9.24
CA ARG A 107 4.02 -6.57 9.50
C ARG A 107 3.58 -7.59 8.45
N ASN A 108 2.30 -7.58 8.07
CA ASN A 108 1.77 -8.47 7.04
C ASN A 108 2.32 -8.11 5.65
N GLY A 109 2.48 -6.83 5.35
CA GLY A 109 3.07 -6.30 4.12
C GLY A 109 4.46 -6.87 3.86
N ARG A 110 5.28 -6.97 4.93
CA ARG A 110 6.61 -7.57 4.87
C ARG A 110 6.62 -9.02 4.40
N GLY A 111 5.52 -9.75 4.59
CA GLY A 111 5.38 -11.13 4.12
C GLY A 111 5.44 -11.26 2.59
N PHE A 112 4.91 -10.29 1.84
CA PHE A 112 4.85 -10.38 0.37
C PHE A 112 6.25 -10.40 -0.28
N ALA A 113 7.15 -9.56 0.22
CA ALA A 113 8.54 -9.50 -0.25
C ALA A 113 9.33 -10.80 0.02
N VAL A 114 8.96 -11.56 1.05
CA VAL A 114 9.68 -12.80 1.44
C VAL A 114 9.09 -14.03 0.74
N LEU A 115 7.80 -14.02 0.40
CA LEU A 115 7.10 -15.14 -0.25
C LEU A 115 7.44 -15.28 -1.76
N ASP A 116 8.47 -14.60 -2.25
CA ASP A 116 8.93 -14.55 -3.65
C ASP A 116 9.46 -15.88 -4.22
N THR A 117 9.39 -16.98 -3.46
CA THR A 117 9.92 -18.29 -3.88
C THR A 117 9.09 -18.99 -4.97
N VAL A 118 7.94 -18.44 -5.35
CA VAL A 118 7.03 -19.06 -6.34
C VAL A 118 7.20 -18.47 -7.76
N THR A 119 7.93 -17.37 -7.92
CA THR A 119 8.15 -16.67 -9.20
C THR A 119 9.53 -16.98 -9.83
N MET A 120 10.44 -17.60 -9.09
CA MET A 120 11.80 -17.97 -9.54
C MET A 120 11.94 -19.42 -10.05
N VAL A 121 10.83 -20.08 -10.43
CA VAL A 121 10.86 -21.44 -11.03
C VAL A 121 10.21 -21.41 -12.39
#